data_AF-A0A073B8C5-F1
#
_entry.id   AF-A0A073B8C5-F1
#
_cell.length_a   1.000
_cell.length_b   1.000
_cell.length_c   1.000
_cell.angle_alpha   90.00
_cell.angle_beta   90.00
_cell.angle_gamma   90.00
#
_symmetry.space_group_name_H-M   'P 1'
#
loop_
_entity.id
_entity.type
_entity.pdbx_description
1 polymer ?
#
loop_
_entity_poly.entity_id
_entity_poly.type
_entity_poly.pdbx_seq_one_letter_code
_entity_poly.pdbx_strand_id
1 'polypeptide(L)' 'MEQVRGRLCGGPADGKEITVAVNASGKPIPRITFPATVPNAQAVPPQLVYERRRQRGDGVWEFHYVGAEA' A
#
# COMPACT_ATOMS: atom_id res chain seq x y z
N MET A 1 8.25 5.49 -15.92
CA MET A 1 7.26 4.68 -15.19
C MET A 1 6.28 5.66 -14.57
N GLU A 2 5.03 5.67 -15.01
CA GLU A 2 4.02 6.58 -14.47
C GLU A 2 3.62 6.16 -13.05
N GLN A 3 3.17 7.11 -12.25
CA GLN A 3 2.84 6.92 -10.84
C GLN A 3 1.54 7.62 -10.49
N VAL A 4 0.78 7.03 -9.57
CA VAL A 4 -0.49 7.57 -9.08
C VAL A 4 -0.51 7.65 -7.56
N ARG A 5 -1.39 8.51 -7.03
CA ARG A 5 -1.62 8.60 -5.59
C ARG A 5 -2.48 7.43 -5.10
N GLY A 6 -2.06 6.86 -3.98
CA GLY A 6 -2.81 5.85 -3.24
C GLY A 6 -2.99 6.25 -1.78
N ARG A 7 -4.00 5.69 -1.13
CA ARG A 7 -4.25 5.79 0.31
C ARG A 7 -4.40 4.39 0.89
N LEU A 8 -3.70 4.14 1.97
CA LEU A 8 -3.81 2.90 2.74
C LEU A 8 -5.05 2.95 3.64
N CYS A 9 -5.80 1.85 3.65
CA CYS A 9 -7.05 1.69 4.38
C CYS A 9 -6.98 0.43 5.25
N GLY A 10 -7.20 0.59 6.55
CA GLY A 10 -7.06 -0.43 7.57
C GLY A 10 -5.59 -0.76 7.92
N GLY A 11 -5.43 -1.63 8.92
CA GLY A 11 -4.13 -2.10 9.35
C GLY A 11 -3.24 -1.03 10.00
N PRO A 12 -1.95 -1.35 10.25
CA PRO A 12 -1.05 -0.49 11.01
C PRO A 12 -0.64 0.83 10.31
N ALA A 13 -0.86 0.95 8.99
CA ALA A 13 -0.52 2.15 8.22
C ALA A 13 -1.76 2.84 7.64
N ASP A 14 -2.93 2.65 8.27
CA ASP A 14 -4.18 3.30 7.87
C ASP A 14 -4.03 4.82 7.72
N GLY A 15 -4.67 5.37 6.69
CA GLY A 15 -4.67 6.80 6.41
C GLY A 15 -3.42 7.31 5.71
N LYS A 16 -2.34 6.52 5.62
CA LYS A 16 -1.11 6.91 4.94
C LYS A 16 -1.34 7.09 3.44
N GLU A 17 -0.88 8.22 2.90
CA GLU A 17 -0.81 8.44 1.46
C GLU A 17 0.52 7.94 0.90
N ILE A 18 0.45 7.36 -0.31
CA ILE A 18 1.58 6.73 -0.99
C ILE A 18 1.54 7.06 -2.47
N THR A 19 2.68 6.86 -3.14
CA THR A 19 2.78 6.88 -4.58
C THR A 19 2.98 5.45 -5.07
N VAL A 20 2.18 5.03 -6.05
CA VAL A 20 2.17 3.65 -6.56
C VAL A 20 2.45 3.64 -8.06
N ALA A 21 3.36 2.77 -8.49
CA ALA A 21 3.64 2.54 -9.89
C ALA A 21 2.40 1.98 -10.62
N VAL A 22 2.19 2.40 -11.86
CA VAL A 22 1.14 1.84 -12.72
C VAL A 22 1.70 0.75 -13.63
N ASN A 23 0.84 -0.22 -13.95
CA ASN A 23 1.12 -1.25 -14.95
C ASN A 23 0.86 -0.71 -16.37
N ALA A 24 1.13 -1.53 -17.39
CA ALA A 24 0.95 -1.16 -18.81
C ALA A 24 -0.50 -0.79 -19.19
N SER A 25 -1.49 -1.14 -18.37
CA SER A 25 -2.89 -0.76 -18.55
C SER A 25 -3.27 0.55 -17.84
N GLY A 26 -2.29 1.28 -17.31
CA GLY A 26 -2.49 2.54 -16.59
C GLY A 26 -3.11 2.37 -15.19
N LYS A 27 -3.23 1.14 -14.69
CA LYS A 27 -3.77 0.87 -13.35
C LYS A 27 -2.63 0.67 -12.35
N PRO A 28 -2.76 1.11 -11.10
CA PRO A 28 -1.74 0.84 -10.08
C PRO A 28 -1.50 -0.67 -9.93
N ILE A 29 -0.28 -1.06 -9.56
CA ILE A 29 0.03 -2.45 -9.24
C ILE A 29 -0.97 -3.02 -8.21
N PRO A 30 -1.38 -4.29 -8.36
CA PRO A 30 -2.53 -4.83 -7.62
C PRO A 30 -2.25 -5.03 -6.12
N ARG A 31 -0.98 -5.16 -5.75
CA ARG A 31 -0.54 -5.48 -4.40
C ARG A 31 0.75 -4.72 -4.09
N ILE A 32 0.82 -4.21 -2.88
CA ILE A 32 1.98 -3.48 -2.35
C ILE A 32 2.31 -3.99 -0.95
N THR A 33 3.58 -3.92 -0.61
CA THR A 33 4.10 -4.30 0.70
C THR A 33 4.88 -3.17 1.34
N PHE A 34 4.78 -3.05 2.66
CA PHE A 34 5.55 -2.09 3.46
C PHE A 34 6.11 -2.78 4.70
N PRO A 35 7.33 -2.47 5.12
CA PRO A 35 7.81 -2.92 6.42
C PRO A 35 6.94 -2.32 7.53
N ALA A 36 6.49 -3.16 8.46
CA ALA A 36 5.87 -2.69 9.69
C ALA A 36 6.87 -1.86 10.50
N THR A 37 6.38 -0.85 11.21
CA THR A 37 7.19 -0.14 12.21
C THR A 37 7.30 -1.03 13.45
N VAL A 38 8.50 -1.52 13.75
CA VAL A 38 8.79 -2.32 14.94
C VAL A 38 9.65 -1.51 15.92
N PRO A 39 9.45 -1.64 17.25
CA PRO A 39 10.25 -0.91 18.24
C PRO A 39 11.73 -1.31 18.25
N ASN A 40 12.01 -2.57 17.92
CA ASN A 40 13.36 -3.11 17.93
C ASN A 40 14.01 -2.97 16.54
N ALA A 41 15.02 -2.11 16.44
CA ALA A 41 15.78 -1.88 15.21
C ALA A 41 16.55 -3.13 14.71
N GLN A 42 16.76 -4.14 15.55
CA GLN A 42 17.43 -5.39 15.18
C GLN A 42 16.46 -6.49 14.72
N ALA A 43 15.14 -6.29 14.87
CA ALA A 43 14.14 -7.24 14.39
C ALA A 43 13.88 -7.02 12.89
N VAL A 44 13.71 -8.10 12.13
CA VAL A 44 13.20 -8.01 10.75
C VAL A 44 11.70 -7.71 10.83
N PRO A 45 11.24 -6.54 10.35
CA PRO A 45 9.83 -6.20 10.43
C PRO A 45 9.03 -7.06 9.44
N PRO A 46 7.85 -7.58 9.85
CA PRO A 46 6.96 -8.22 8.91
C PRO A 46 6.52 -7.21 7.83
N GLN A 47 6.28 -7.72 6.63
CA GLN A 47 5.80 -6.94 5.50
C GLN A 47 4.28 -6.84 5.56
N LEU A 48 3.76 -5.65 5.86
CA LEU A 48 2.34 -5.33 5.75
C LEU A 48 1.91 -5.40 4.30
N VAL A 49 0.85 -6.13 4.02
CA VAL A 49 0.32 -6.36 2.68
C VAL A 49 -0.96 -5.55 2.48
N TYR A 50 -1.01 -4.82 1.37
CA TYR A 50 -2.22 -4.12 0.94
C TYR A 50 -2.56 -4.44 -0.51
N GLU A 51 -3.85 -4.58 -0.80
CA GLU A 51 -4.37 -4.85 -2.14
C GLU A 51 -5.18 -3.68 -2.68
N ARG A 52 -4.98 -3.38 -3.97
CA ARG A 52 -5.68 -2.32 -4.70
C ARG A 52 -7.17 -2.64 -4.74
N ARG A 53 -8.00 -1.72 -4.24
CA ARG A 53 -9.46 -1.88 -4.22
C ARG A 53 -10.17 -1.10 -5.32
N ARG A 54 -10.18 0.23 -5.23
CA ARG A 54 -10.89 1.12 -6.17
C ARG A 54 -10.24 2.49 -6.22
N GLN A 55 -10.58 3.26 -7.24
CA GLN A 55 -10.25 4.69 -7.30
C GLN A 55 -11.41 5.49 -6.70
N ARG A 56 -11.09 6.46 -5.86
CA ARG A 56 -12.05 7.45 -5.34
C ARG A 56 -12.30 8.53 -6.40
N GLY A 57 -13.38 9.29 -6.23
CA GLY A 57 -13.76 10.36 -7.18
C GLY A 57 -12.74 11.50 -7.29
N ASP A 58 -11.81 11.61 -6.35
CA ASP A 58 -10.69 12.56 -6.34
C ASP A 58 -9.41 12.03 -7.04
N GLY A 59 -9.50 10.85 -7.68
CA GLY A 59 -8.40 10.24 -8.40
C GLY A 59 -7.42 9.43 -7.55
N VAL A 60 -7.60 9.40 -6.21
CA VAL A 60 -6.76 8.61 -5.30
C VAL A 60 -7.21 7.15 -5.25
N TRP A 61 -6.28 6.21 -5.34
CA TRP A 61 -6.56 4.78 -5.23
C TRP A 61 -6.58 4.29 -3.79
N GLU A 62 -7.59 3.52 -3.39
CA GLU A 62 -7.66 2.86 -2.09
C GLU A 62 -6.94 1.51 -2.15
N PHE A 63 -6.08 1.27 -1.16
CA PHE A 63 -5.38 0.02 -0.93
C PHE A 63 -5.75 -0.52 0.44
N HIS A 64 -6.37 -1.69 0.50
CA HIS A 64 -6.90 -2.26 1.74
C HIS A 64 -5.91 -3.24 2.35
N TYR A 65 -5.72 -3.16 3.66
CA TYR A 65 -4.90 -4.09 4.41
C TYR A 65 -5.49 -5.50 4.33
N VAL A 66 -4.65 -6.49 3.98
CA VAL A 66 -5.05 -7.90 3.90
C VAL A 66 -4.25 -8.83 4.81
N GLY A 67 -3.21 -8.32 5.46
CA GLY A 67 -2.40 -9.10 6.41
C GLY A 67 -0.95 -8.67 6.45
N ALA A 68 -0.11 -9.48 7.09
CA ALA A 68 1.33 -9.30 7.11
C ALA A 68 2.03 -10.63 6.81
N GLU A 69 3.17 -10.55 6.14
CA GLU A 69 4.02 -11.68 5.77
C GLU A 69 5.38 -11.54 6.47
N ALA A 70 5.98 -12.68 6.85
CA ALA A 70 7.28 -12.73 7.52
C ALA A 70 8.44 -12.79 6.53
#